data_AF-A0A7L9WI06-F1
#
_entry.id   AF-A0A7L9WI06-F1
#
_cell.length_a   1.000
_cell.length_b   1.000
_cell.length_c   1.000
_cell.angle_alpha   90.00
_cell.angle_beta   90.00
_cell.angle_gamma   90.00
#
_symmetry.space_group_name_H-M   'P 1'
#
loop_
_entity.id
_entity.type
_entity.pdbx_description
1 polymer ?
#
loop_
_entity_poly.entity_id
_entity_poly.type
_entity_poly.pdbx_seq_one_letter_code
_entity_poly.pdbx_strand_id
1 'polypeptide(L)'
;MKALLSLPQVSRNPPRGSIRQRPQIPATETPRRPVSNPKPHLRRVQPMHLALRKWATPMVASTFLITGVTGVALYFHSGGTLSRDAHIWVGFAVLAVAVLHIVMNWRPVKGYLKRPLPAAILALGVVATVLSSVTLTPTDPDVPTVNPGMVFGALTTAPVSALAQLVGKQPDAFVATLQAQGFSDASLTSTIADLSHGDAGLRNRALGLAFAKGAQPSS
;
A
#
# COMPACT_ATOMS: atom_id res chain seq x y z
N MET A 1 32.34 -7.41 45.44
CA MET A 1 33.61 -7.84 44.82
C MET A 1 33.65 -7.36 43.38
N LYS A 2 34.30 -6.21 43.13
CA LYS A 2 34.44 -5.58 41.80
C LYS A 2 35.89 -5.81 41.35
N ALA A 3 36.11 -6.68 40.38
CA ALA A 3 37.43 -6.90 39.80
C ALA A 3 37.71 -5.82 38.75
N LEU A 4 38.60 -4.89 39.10
CA LEU A 4 39.26 -3.96 38.18
C LEU A 4 40.21 -4.75 37.27
N LEU A 5 39.92 -4.78 35.97
CA LEU A 5 40.90 -5.19 34.96
C LEU A 5 41.69 -3.95 34.52
N SER A 6 42.93 -3.89 35.01
CA SER A 6 43.93 -2.89 34.67
C SER A 6 44.49 -3.16 33.26
N LEU A 7 44.32 -2.22 32.33
CA LEU A 7 44.92 -2.26 31.00
C LEU A 7 46.28 -1.54 31.01
N PRO A 8 47.32 -2.07 30.34
CA PRO A 8 48.61 -1.41 30.27
C PRO A 8 48.58 -0.18 29.33
N GLN A 9 49.10 0.94 29.82
CA GLN A 9 49.24 2.20 29.09
C GLN A 9 50.37 2.09 28.05
N VAL A 10 50.01 2.06 26.76
CA VAL A 10 50.95 2.15 25.64
C VAL A 10 51.45 3.60 25.52
N SER A 11 52.65 3.85 26.01
CA SER A 11 53.37 5.12 25.82
C SER A 11 53.77 5.28 24.35
N ARG A 12 53.09 6.17 23.61
CA ARG A 12 53.46 6.56 22.24
C ARG A 12 54.26 7.86 22.29
N ASN A 13 55.58 7.75 22.26
CA ASN A 13 56.45 8.89 21.96
C ASN A 13 56.64 8.99 20.43
N PRO A 14 56.32 10.11 19.78
CA PRO A 14 56.63 10.29 18.36
C PRO A 14 58.12 10.63 18.17
N PRO A 15 58.76 10.16 17.07
CA PRO A 15 60.13 10.54 16.76
C PRO A 15 60.22 12.02 16.35
N ARG A 16 61.17 12.75 16.94
CA ARG A 16 61.54 14.13 16.56
C ARG A 16 61.99 14.16 15.10
N GLY A 17 61.17 14.76 14.23
CA GLY A 17 61.55 15.10 12.87
C GLY A 17 62.64 16.17 12.86
N SER A 18 63.71 15.92 12.12
CA SER A 18 64.78 16.87 11.87
C SER A 18 64.25 18.06 11.09
N ILE A 19 64.53 19.27 11.61
CA ILE A 19 64.22 20.54 10.96
C ILE A 19 65.13 20.63 9.71
N ARG A 20 64.59 20.32 8.54
CA ARG A 20 65.22 20.70 7.26
C ARG A 20 65.11 22.22 7.14
N GLN A 21 66.24 22.91 7.23
CA GLN A 21 66.35 24.32 6.86
C GLN A 21 65.87 24.49 5.41
N ARG A 22 64.89 25.37 5.22
CA ARG A 22 64.34 25.72 3.91
C ARG A 22 65.33 26.69 3.24
N PRO A 23 65.78 26.44 2.00
CA PRO A 23 66.61 27.40 1.27
C PRO A 23 65.85 28.73 1.10
N GLN A 24 66.49 29.83 1.49
CA GLN A 24 66.02 31.19 1.20
C GLN A 24 66.11 31.40 -0.32
N ILE A 25 64.97 31.52 -0.98
CA ILE A 25 64.89 31.85 -2.42
C ILE A 25 64.99 33.37 -2.54
N PRO A 26 65.92 33.93 -3.34
CA PRO A 26 65.98 35.38 -3.59
C PRO A 26 64.68 35.84 -4.27
N ALA A 27 64.16 37.00 -3.84
CA ALA A 27 62.92 37.56 -4.36
C ALA A 27 63.08 37.99 -5.83
N THR A 28 62.80 37.09 -6.77
CA THR A 28 62.58 37.46 -8.16
C THR A 28 61.16 38.02 -8.27
N GLU A 29 61.09 39.33 -8.50
CA GLU A 29 59.86 40.08 -8.69
C GLU A 29 59.00 39.43 -9.78
N THR A 30 57.88 38.84 -9.37
CA THR A 30 57.00 38.10 -10.27
C THR A 30 56.10 39.10 -11.01
N PRO A 31 55.95 39.03 -12.34
CA PRO A 31 55.07 39.93 -13.09
C PRO A 31 53.64 39.85 -12.54
N ARG A 32 53.10 40.99 -12.07
CA ARG A 32 51.71 41.07 -11.60
C ARG A 32 50.77 40.72 -12.75
N ARG A 33 50.11 39.56 -12.65
CA ARG A 33 49.06 39.17 -13.59
C ARG A 33 47.91 40.19 -13.52
N PRO A 34 47.26 40.51 -14.65
CA PRO A 34 46.09 41.37 -14.65
C PRO A 34 44.99 40.69 -13.81
N VAL A 35 44.41 41.46 -12.87
CA VAL A 35 43.29 41.02 -12.05
C VAL A 35 42.10 40.77 -12.99
N SER A 36 41.77 39.51 -13.24
CA SER A 36 40.57 39.13 -13.98
C SER A 36 39.35 39.48 -13.13
N ASN A 37 38.52 40.37 -13.65
CA ASN A 37 37.30 40.79 -12.98
C ASN A 37 36.37 39.57 -12.79
N PRO A 38 35.90 39.24 -11.57
CA PRO A 38 35.00 38.12 -11.37
C PRO A 38 33.65 38.38 -12.05
N LYS A 39 33.24 37.45 -12.92
CA LYS A 39 31.93 37.50 -13.58
C LYS A 39 30.81 37.47 -12.52
N PRO A 40 29.76 38.30 -12.65
CA PRO A 40 28.68 38.35 -11.69
C PRO A 40 27.99 36.99 -11.61
N HIS A 41 27.90 36.45 -10.41
CA HIS A 41 27.30 35.16 -10.13
C HIS A 41 25.79 35.32 -10.34
N LEU A 42 25.30 34.96 -11.54
CA LEU A 42 23.87 34.84 -11.78
C LEU A 42 23.33 33.85 -10.74
N ARG A 43 22.52 34.37 -9.81
CA ARG A 43 21.83 33.61 -8.77
C ARG A 43 20.99 32.54 -9.47
N ARG A 44 21.55 31.34 -9.54
CA ARG A 44 20.91 30.18 -10.15
C ARG A 44 19.59 29.96 -9.41
N VAL A 45 18.48 30.34 -10.02
CA VAL A 45 17.14 29.94 -9.59
C VAL A 45 17.16 28.42 -9.65
N GLN A 46 17.36 27.77 -8.51
CA GLN A 46 17.36 26.32 -8.40
C GLN A 46 15.97 25.87 -8.86
N PRO A 47 15.84 25.11 -9.96
CA PRO A 47 14.54 24.73 -10.46
C PRO A 47 13.82 23.90 -9.40
N MET A 48 12.52 24.13 -9.19
CA MET A 48 11.66 23.43 -8.21
C MET A 48 11.84 21.90 -8.21
N HIS A 49 12.25 21.36 -9.35
CA HIS A 49 12.62 19.95 -9.54
C HIS A 49 13.70 19.42 -8.58
N LEU A 50 14.67 20.24 -8.14
CA LEU A 50 15.68 19.80 -7.17
C LEU A 50 15.14 19.76 -5.74
N ALA A 51 14.18 20.63 -5.41
CA ALA A 51 13.47 20.58 -4.13
C ALA A 51 12.59 19.32 -4.06
N LEU A 52 11.81 19.03 -5.12
CA LEU A 52 10.90 17.87 -5.14
C LEU A 52 11.64 16.53 -5.00
N ARG A 53 12.84 16.40 -5.58
CA ARG A 53 13.70 15.21 -5.43
C ARG A 53 14.19 14.99 -4.00
N LYS A 54 14.44 16.05 -3.24
CA LYS A 54 14.89 15.96 -1.83
C LYS A 54 13.78 15.48 -0.90
N TRP A 55 12.53 15.76 -1.24
CA TRP A 55 11.36 15.37 -0.45
C TRP A 55 10.80 13.99 -0.84
N ALA A 56 11.12 13.45 -2.01
CA ALA A 56 10.57 12.18 -2.48
C ALA A 56 10.85 11.01 -1.51
N THR A 57 12.10 10.84 -1.06
CA THR A 57 12.46 9.75 -0.14
C THR A 57 11.82 9.84 1.24
N PRO A 58 11.85 10.99 1.96
CA PRO A 58 11.18 11.08 3.26
C PRO A 58 9.66 10.88 3.13
N MET A 59 9.04 11.35 2.04
CA MET A 59 7.63 11.08 1.78
C MET A 59 7.34 9.58 1.65
N VAL A 60 8.12 8.84 0.85
CA VAL A 60 7.99 7.38 0.73
C VAL A 60 8.11 6.73 2.11
N ALA A 61 9.14 7.10 2.89
CA ALA A 61 9.39 6.53 4.20
C ALA A 61 8.23 6.77 5.17
N SER A 62 7.69 7.99 5.23
CA SER A 62 6.56 8.33 6.08
C SER A 62 5.30 7.56 5.69
N THR A 63 4.96 7.52 4.39
CA THR A 63 3.76 6.81 3.93
C THR A 63 3.89 5.30 4.14
N PHE A 64 5.08 4.73 3.92
CA PHE A 64 5.35 3.31 4.13
C PHE A 64 5.22 2.92 5.60
N LEU A 65 5.71 3.75 6.51
CA LEU A 65 5.60 3.51 7.95
C LEU A 65 4.14 3.50 8.42
N ILE A 66 3.33 4.47 7.97
CA ILE A 66 1.90 4.54 8.32
C ILE A 66 1.14 3.31 7.76
N THR A 67 1.33 3.00 6.48
CA THR A 67 0.67 1.84 5.85
C THR A 67 1.14 0.51 6.45
N GLY A 68 2.42 0.40 6.81
CA GLY A 68 2.97 -0.80 7.46
C GLY A 68 2.39 -1.05 8.84
N VAL A 69 2.35 -0.01 9.70
CA VAL A 69 1.77 -0.13 11.05
C VAL A 69 0.27 -0.44 10.99
N THR A 70 -0.47 0.27 10.14
CA THR A 70 -1.91 0.00 9.96
C THR A 70 -2.17 -1.39 9.37
N GLY A 71 -1.33 -1.86 8.44
CA GLY A 71 -1.42 -3.21 7.87
C GLY A 71 -1.21 -4.31 8.92
N VAL A 72 -0.20 -4.17 9.78
CA VAL A 72 0.03 -5.10 10.89
C VAL A 72 -1.14 -5.08 11.88
N ALA A 73 -1.66 -3.91 12.23
CA ALA A 73 -2.82 -3.78 13.11
C ALA A 73 -4.08 -4.45 12.52
N LEU A 74 -4.29 -4.35 11.20
CA LEU A 74 -5.40 -5.01 10.52
C LEU A 74 -5.23 -6.53 10.46
N TYR A 75 -4.00 -7.03 10.27
CA TYR A 75 -3.73 -8.47 10.30
C TYR A 75 -4.13 -9.10 11.64
N PHE A 76 -3.82 -8.43 12.76
CA PHE A 76 -4.22 -8.86 14.11
C PHE A 76 -5.67 -8.48 14.48
N HIS A 77 -6.45 -7.93 13.54
CA HIS A 77 -7.82 -7.46 13.75
C HIS A 77 -7.96 -6.39 14.86
N SER A 78 -6.86 -5.75 15.26
CA SER A 78 -6.81 -4.76 16.36
C SER A 78 -7.00 -3.31 15.89
N GLY A 79 -6.95 -3.06 14.58
CA GLY A 79 -6.98 -1.72 14.00
C GLY A 79 -8.36 -1.03 13.92
N GLY A 80 -9.45 -1.78 14.12
CA GLY A 80 -10.82 -1.27 13.97
C GLY A 80 -11.11 -0.61 12.61
N THR A 81 -12.17 0.20 12.53
CA THR A 81 -12.57 0.91 11.30
C THR A 81 -11.58 2.00 10.91
N LEU A 82 -10.99 2.71 11.87
CA LEU A 82 -10.06 3.81 11.61
C LEU A 82 -8.78 3.34 10.92
N SER A 83 -8.17 2.24 11.37
CA SER A 83 -6.95 1.73 10.73
C SER A 83 -7.26 1.15 9.35
N ARG A 84 -8.44 0.57 9.15
CA ARG A 84 -8.91 0.11 7.83
C ARG A 84 -9.02 1.28 6.86
N ASP A 85 -9.72 2.34 7.27
CA ASP A 85 -9.91 3.50 6.41
C ASP A 85 -8.59 4.21 6.14
N ALA A 86 -7.73 4.36 7.16
CA ALA A 86 -6.38 4.90 6.98
C ALA A 86 -5.54 4.04 6.03
N HIS A 87 -5.57 2.72 6.17
CA HIS A 87 -4.79 1.82 5.31
C HIS A 87 -5.18 1.94 3.83
N ILE A 88 -6.48 2.05 3.55
CA ILE A 88 -7.00 2.23 2.19
C ILE A 88 -6.57 3.58 1.62
N TRP A 89 -6.83 4.68 2.32
CA TRP A 89 -6.54 6.02 1.82
C TRP A 89 -5.04 6.33 1.75
N VAL A 90 -4.29 5.95 2.78
CA VAL A 90 -2.84 6.10 2.78
C VAL A 90 -2.21 5.14 1.77
N GLY A 91 -2.81 3.98 1.49
CA GLY A 91 -2.40 3.09 0.41
C GLY A 91 -2.37 3.78 -0.96
N PHE A 92 -3.38 4.58 -1.30
CA PHE A 92 -3.36 5.40 -2.51
C PHE A 92 -2.24 6.45 -2.48
N ALA A 93 -2.00 7.08 -1.33
CA ALA A 93 -0.90 8.03 -1.16
C ALA A 93 0.47 7.36 -1.34
N VAL A 94 0.68 6.16 -0.78
CA VAL A 94 1.90 5.36 -0.99
C VAL A 94 2.12 5.11 -2.47
N LEU A 95 1.08 4.69 -3.21
CA LEU A 95 1.20 4.43 -4.64
C LEU A 95 1.61 5.69 -5.41
N ALA A 96 0.94 6.83 -5.17
CA ALA A 96 1.25 8.10 -5.82
C ALA A 96 2.69 8.55 -5.53
N VAL A 97 3.11 8.49 -4.26
CA VAL A 97 4.45 8.89 -3.82
C VAL A 97 5.52 7.92 -4.34
N ALA A 98 5.23 6.61 -4.45
CA ALA A 98 6.13 5.62 -5.04
C ALA A 98 6.34 5.86 -6.54
N VAL A 99 5.28 6.15 -7.30
CA VAL A 99 5.39 6.51 -8.73
C VAL A 99 6.22 7.78 -8.88
N LEU A 100 5.94 8.81 -8.08
CA LEU A 100 6.74 10.05 -8.04
C LEU A 100 8.21 9.74 -7.76
N HIS A 101 8.49 8.89 -6.77
CA HIS A 101 9.85 8.50 -6.42
C HIS A 101 10.57 7.81 -7.58
N ILE A 102 9.91 6.90 -8.30
CA ILE A 102 10.46 6.18 -9.45
C ILE A 102 10.77 7.14 -10.61
N VAL A 103 9.82 8.01 -10.97
CA VAL A 103 9.98 8.98 -12.07
C VAL A 103 11.13 9.93 -11.77
N MET A 104 11.20 10.44 -10.53
CA MET A 104 12.21 11.39 -10.13
C MET A 104 13.58 10.72 -10.02
N ASN A 105 13.63 9.43 -9.67
CA ASN A 105 14.86 8.66 -9.53
C ASN A 105 15.07 7.65 -10.67
N TRP A 106 14.60 7.97 -11.89
CA TRP A 106 14.63 7.05 -13.03
C TRP A 106 16.04 6.57 -13.44
N ARG A 107 17.07 7.42 -13.27
CA ARG A 107 18.46 7.05 -13.62
C ARG A 107 18.98 5.90 -12.74
N PRO A 108 18.93 5.97 -11.39
CA PRO A 108 19.19 4.84 -10.51
C PRO A 108 18.34 3.59 -10.82
N VAL A 109 17.04 3.75 -11.05
CA VAL A 109 16.12 2.63 -11.33
C VAL A 109 16.60 1.80 -12.53
N LYS A 110 16.95 2.47 -13.64
CA LYS A 110 17.53 1.78 -14.81
C LYS A 110 18.85 1.08 -14.51
N GLY A 111 19.64 1.61 -13.58
CA GLY A 111 20.87 0.96 -13.11
C GLY A 111 20.61 -0.34 -12.37
N TYR A 112 19.58 -0.38 -11.51
CA TYR A 112 19.17 -1.60 -10.81
C TYR A 112 18.66 -2.68 -11.76
N LEU A 113 17.88 -2.30 -12.77
CA LEU A 113 17.34 -3.24 -13.77
C LEU A 113 18.43 -3.91 -14.64
N LYS A 114 19.62 -3.29 -14.74
CA LYS A 114 20.76 -3.88 -15.47
C LYS A 114 21.56 -4.89 -14.66
N ARG A 115 21.36 -4.94 -13.33
CA ARG A 115 22.09 -5.86 -12.44
C ARG A 115 21.20 -7.08 -12.18
N PRO A 116 21.71 -8.31 -12.33
CA PRO A 116 20.86 -9.51 -12.28
C PRO A 116 20.19 -9.70 -10.91
N LEU A 117 20.92 -9.48 -9.81
CA LEU A 117 20.37 -9.67 -8.47
C LEU A 117 19.25 -8.67 -8.11
N PRO A 118 19.44 -7.33 -8.20
CA PRO A 118 18.35 -6.38 -7.96
C PRO A 118 17.16 -6.56 -8.91
N ALA A 119 17.41 -6.87 -10.19
CA ALA A 119 16.35 -7.13 -11.14
C ALA A 119 15.53 -8.37 -10.76
N ALA A 120 16.18 -9.45 -10.31
CA ALA A 120 15.51 -10.66 -9.85
C ALA A 120 14.64 -10.41 -8.62
N ILE A 121 15.10 -9.61 -7.65
CA ILE A 121 14.32 -9.25 -6.46
C ILE A 121 13.06 -8.45 -6.85
N LEU A 122 13.20 -7.47 -7.75
CA LEU A 122 12.06 -6.70 -8.25
C LEU A 122 11.06 -7.59 -9.00
N ALA A 123 11.56 -8.47 -9.87
CA ALA A 123 10.72 -9.42 -10.61
C ALA A 123 9.97 -10.36 -9.66
N LEU A 124 10.65 -10.90 -8.64
CA LEU A 124 10.02 -11.75 -7.63
C LEU A 124 8.93 -11.00 -6.86
N GLY A 125 9.16 -9.75 -6.47
CA GLY A 125 8.16 -8.92 -5.79
C GLY A 125 6.91 -8.68 -6.64
N VAL A 126 7.10 -8.39 -7.93
CA VAL A 126 5.99 -8.24 -8.89
C VAL A 126 5.24 -9.56 -9.05
N VAL A 127 5.95 -10.67 -9.26
CA VAL A 127 5.36 -12.01 -9.38
C VAL A 127 4.57 -12.34 -8.13
N ALA A 128 5.14 -12.17 -6.93
CA ALA A 128 4.46 -12.44 -5.67
C ALA A 128 3.19 -11.59 -5.49
N THR A 129 3.22 -10.32 -5.92
CA THR A 129 2.05 -9.42 -5.86
C THR A 129 0.96 -9.84 -6.83
N VAL A 130 1.34 -10.21 -8.06
CA VAL A 130 0.37 -10.75 -9.04
C VAL A 130 -0.19 -12.06 -8.52
N LEU A 131 0.67 -12.95 -8.05
CA LEU A 131 0.32 -14.27 -7.56
C LEU A 131 -0.59 -14.24 -6.34
N SER A 132 -0.38 -13.29 -5.42
CA SER A 132 -1.26 -13.11 -4.26
C SER A 132 -2.65 -12.56 -4.65
N SER A 133 -2.75 -11.91 -5.81
CA SER A 133 -4.01 -11.40 -6.35
C SER A 133 -4.79 -12.46 -7.11
N VAL A 134 -4.13 -13.54 -7.55
CA VAL A 134 -4.79 -14.71 -8.14
C VAL A 134 -5.04 -15.73 -7.04
N THR A 135 -6.26 -16.22 -6.90
CA THR A 135 -6.55 -17.31 -5.97
C THR A 135 -5.89 -18.60 -6.46
N LEU A 136 -4.69 -18.88 -5.97
CA LEU A 136 -3.98 -20.15 -6.18
C LEU A 136 -4.33 -21.20 -5.11
N THR A 137 -5.59 -21.30 -4.72
CA THR A 137 -6.02 -22.49 -3.96
C THR A 137 -5.86 -23.69 -4.88
N PRO A 138 -5.04 -24.70 -4.53
CA PRO A 138 -5.10 -25.99 -5.20
C PRO A 138 -6.50 -26.53 -4.95
N THR A 139 -7.41 -26.30 -5.90
CA THR A 139 -8.65 -27.05 -5.97
C THR A 139 -8.25 -28.48 -6.25
N ASP A 140 -8.30 -29.31 -5.22
CA ASP A 140 -8.45 -30.74 -5.43
C ASP A 140 -9.66 -30.90 -6.37
N PRO A 141 -9.48 -31.42 -7.60
CA PRO A 141 -10.56 -31.49 -8.58
C PRO A 141 -11.76 -32.29 -8.07
N ASP A 142 -11.55 -33.13 -7.05
CA ASP A 142 -12.58 -33.98 -6.43
C ASP A 142 -13.20 -33.38 -5.16
N VAL A 143 -12.74 -32.21 -4.69
CA VAL A 143 -13.35 -31.49 -3.55
C VAL A 143 -14.04 -30.23 -4.07
N PRO A 144 -15.38 -30.19 -4.12
CA PRO A 144 -16.12 -28.97 -4.43
C PRO A 144 -15.77 -27.87 -3.43
N THR A 145 -14.96 -26.90 -3.85
CA THR A 145 -14.64 -25.75 -3.01
C THR A 145 -15.76 -24.73 -3.12
N VAL A 146 -16.40 -24.41 -1.99
CA VAL A 146 -17.42 -23.36 -1.94
C VAL A 146 -16.73 -22.01 -1.73
N ASN A 147 -16.77 -21.12 -2.72
CA ASN A 147 -16.33 -19.75 -2.56
C ASN A 147 -17.53 -18.84 -2.21
N PRO A 148 -17.32 -17.75 -1.44
CA PRO A 148 -18.41 -16.84 -1.05
C PRO A 148 -19.18 -16.25 -2.24
N GLY A 149 -18.53 -16.05 -3.38
CA GLY A 149 -19.16 -15.57 -4.61
C GLY A 149 -20.19 -16.55 -5.17
N MET A 150 -19.94 -17.85 -5.10
CA MET A 150 -20.90 -18.89 -5.52
C MET A 150 -22.09 -18.97 -4.59
N VAL A 151 -21.88 -18.87 -3.27
CA VAL A 151 -22.97 -18.81 -2.30
C VAL A 151 -23.83 -17.58 -2.56
N PHE A 152 -23.19 -16.42 -2.75
CA PHE A 152 -23.90 -15.19 -3.04
C PHE A 152 -24.66 -15.27 -4.37
N GLY A 153 -24.03 -15.83 -5.41
CA GLY A 153 -24.68 -16.09 -6.70
C GLY A 153 -25.93 -16.96 -6.52
N ALA A 154 -25.80 -18.09 -5.84
CA ALA A 154 -26.90 -19.01 -5.55
C ALA A 154 -28.04 -18.33 -4.76
N LEU A 155 -27.72 -17.49 -3.76
CA LEU A 155 -28.74 -16.72 -3.03
C LEU A 155 -29.49 -15.73 -3.91
N THR A 156 -28.83 -15.15 -4.91
CA THR A 156 -29.45 -14.14 -5.79
C THR A 156 -30.28 -14.75 -6.92
N THR A 157 -29.93 -15.96 -7.38
CA THR A 157 -30.64 -16.68 -8.45
C THR A 157 -31.64 -17.70 -7.92
N ALA A 158 -31.65 -17.98 -6.62
CA ALA A 158 -32.69 -18.77 -5.99
C ALA A 158 -34.05 -18.05 -6.10
N PRO A 159 -35.15 -18.79 -6.31
CA PRO A 159 -36.49 -18.24 -6.20
C PRO A 159 -36.72 -17.58 -4.83
N VAL A 160 -37.44 -16.47 -4.81
CA VAL A 160 -37.79 -15.72 -3.58
C VAL A 160 -38.44 -16.63 -2.53
N SER A 161 -39.22 -17.63 -2.94
CA SER A 161 -39.78 -18.65 -2.05
C SER A 161 -38.73 -19.51 -1.35
N ALA A 162 -37.72 -19.99 -2.08
CA ALA A 162 -36.60 -20.76 -1.52
C ALA A 162 -35.74 -19.88 -0.59
N LEU A 163 -35.50 -18.63 -0.98
CA LEU A 163 -34.78 -17.66 -0.16
C LEU A 163 -35.54 -17.37 1.15
N ALA A 164 -36.87 -17.21 1.10
CA ALA A 164 -37.71 -17.02 2.28
C ALA A 164 -37.63 -18.22 3.24
N GLN A 165 -37.74 -19.44 2.72
CA GLN A 165 -37.64 -20.66 3.52
C GLN A 165 -36.26 -20.79 4.17
N LEU A 166 -35.19 -20.48 3.43
CA LEU A 166 -33.82 -20.51 3.94
C LEU A 166 -33.63 -19.61 5.17
N VAL A 167 -34.30 -18.45 5.20
CA VAL A 167 -34.25 -17.49 6.31
C VAL A 167 -35.41 -17.64 7.31
N GLY A 168 -36.23 -18.69 7.17
CA GLY A 168 -37.35 -18.99 8.07
C GLY A 168 -38.52 -18.00 8.00
N LYS A 169 -38.72 -17.32 6.86
CA LYS A 169 -39.88 -16.44 6.61
C LYS A 169 -40.94 -17.16 5.78
N GLN A 170 -42.19 -16.78 5.98
CA GLN A 170 -43.27 -17.25 5.10
C GLN A 170 -43.09 -16.62 3.69
N PRO A 171 -43.09 -17.41 2.60
CA PRO A 171 -42.85 -16.93 1.23
C PRO A 171 -43.73 -15.77 0.74
N ASP A 172 -45.04 -15.82 0.91
CA ASP A 172 -46.01 -14.80 0.52
C ASP A 172 -45.82 -13.50 1.32
N ALA A 173 -45.57 -13.62 2.63
CA ALA A 173 -45.28 -12.46 3.47
C ALA A 173 -43.96 -11.77 3.06
N PHE A 174 -42.97 -12.55 2.62
CA PHE A 174 -41.72 -12.01 2.11
C PHE A 174 -41.90 -11.32 0.75
N VAL A 175 -42.69 -11.90 -0.16
CA VAL A 175 -43.07 -11.24 -1.43
C VAL A 175 -43.76 -9.90 -1.16
N ALA A 176 -44.73 -9.86 -0.24
CA ALA A 176 -45.41 -8.62 0.14
C ALA A 176 -44.43 -7.57 0.71
N THR A 177 -43.44 -8.01 1.50
CA THR A 177 -42.38 -7.14 2.02
C THR A 177 -41.53 -6.56 0.90
N LEU A 178 -41.15 -7.37 -0.09
CA LEU A 178 -40.38 -6.90 -1.25
C LEU A 178 -41.18 -5.89 -2.08
N GLN A 179 -42.44 -6.18 -2.37
CA GLN A 179 -43.34 -5.27 -3.11
C GLN A 179 -43.51 -3.94 -2.38
N ALA A 180 -43.74 -3.96 -1.07
CA ALA A 180 -43.85 -2.76 -0.24
C ALA A 180 -42.56 -1.93 -0.22
N GLN A 181 -41.41 -2.55 -0.51
CA GLN A 181 -40.10 -1.91 -0.54
C GLN A 181 -39.67 -1.47 -1.95
N GLY A 182 -40.55 -1.57 -2.94
CA GLY A 182 -40.34 -1.07 -4.30
C GLY A 182 -39.99 -2.14 -5.34
N PHE A 183 -40.06 -3.44 -4.98
CA PHE A 183 -39.92 -4.55 -5.93
C PHE A 183 -41.30 -5.02 -6.39
N SER A 184 -41.99 -4.20 -7.19
CA SER A 184 -43.40 -4.43 -7.58
C SER A 184 -43.65 -5.76 -8.29
N ASP A 185 -42.65 -6.24 -9.04
CA ASP A 185 -42.76 -7.48 -9.83
C ASP A 185 -42.34 -8.73 -9.04
N ALA A 186 -42.11 -8.58 -7.73
CA ALA A 186 -41.75 -9.70 -6.87
C ALA A 186 -42.87 -10.73 -6.80
N SER A 187 -42.48 -11.99 -7.00
CA SER A 187 -43.34 -13.18 -6.94
C SER A 187 -42.57 -14.36 -6.34
N LEU A 188 -43.26 -15.44 -5.99
CA LEU A 188 -42.63 -16.63 -5.39
C LEU A 188 -41.55 -17.28 -6.28
N THR A 189 -41.66 -17.11 -7.60
CA THR A 189 -40.76 -17.68 -8.62
C THR A 189 -39.74 -16.67 -9.14
N SER A 190 -39.95 -15.37 -8.91
CA SER A 190 -38.96 -14.35 -9.23
C SER A 190 -37.67 -14.58 -8.44
N THR A 191 -36.55 -14.10 -8.98
CA THR A 191 -35.25 -14.14 -8.32
C THR A 191 -34.80 -12.73 -7.93
N ILE A 192 -33.93 -12.62 -6.93
CA ILE A 192 -33.37 -11.31 -6.55
C ILE A 192 -32.54 -10.71 -7.70
N ALA A 193 -31.89 -11.56 -8.50
CA ALA A 193 -31.16 -11.13 -9.69
C ALA A 193 -32.09 -10.42 -10.69
N ASP A 194 -33.25 -11.01 -11.00
CA ASP A 194 -34.22 -10.43 -11.93
C ASP A 194 -34.81 -9.12 -11.39
N LEU A 195 -35.22 -9.13 -10.12
CA LEU A 195 -35.80 -7.96 -9.44
C LEU A 195 -34.84 -6.79 -9.28
N SER A 196 -33.53 -7.05 -9.35
CA SER A 196 -32.51 -6.01 -9.24
C SER A 196 -32.17 -5.35 -10.58
N HIS A 197 -32.57 -5.93 -11.71
CA HIS A 197 -32.23 -5.43 -13.06
C HIS A 197 -30.74 -5.13 -13.27
N GLY A 198 -29.86 -5.91 -12.61
CA GLY A 198 -28.41 -5.72 -12.63
C GLY A 198 -27.87 -4.69 -11.63
N ASP A 199 -28.73 -3.90 -10.97
CA ASP A 199 -28.31 -2.91 -9.98
C ASP A 199 -27.83 -3.57 -8.68
N ALA A 200 -26.59 -3.26 -8.30
CA ALA A 200 -25.97 -3.84 -7.11
C ALA A 200 -26.58 -3.33 -5.80
N GLY A 201 -27.06 -2.08 -5.78
CA GLY A 201 -27.70 -1.48 -4.61
C GLY A 201 -29.06 -2.11 -4.33
N LEU A 202 -29.90 -2.28 -5.35
CA LEU A 202 -31.19 -2.95 -5.27
C LEU A 202 -31.04 -4.42 -4.87
N ARG A 203 -30.09 -5.14 -5.48
CA ARG A 203 -29.77 -6.52 -5.10
C ARG A 203 -29.39 -6.63 -3.62
N ASN A 204 -28.48 -5.78 -3.15
CA ASN A 204 -28.05 -5.79 -1.75
C ASN A 204 -29.17 -5.38 -0.79
N ARG A 205 -30.04 -4.44 -1.20
CA ARG A 205 -31.22 -4.06 -0.41
C ARG A 205 -32.20 -5.22 -0.29
N ALA A 206 -32.50 -5.92 -1.37
CA ALA A 206 -33.43 -7.05 -1.38
C ALA A 206 -32.91 -8.22 -0.53
N LEU A 207 -31.62 -8.58 -0.66
CA LEU A 207 -30.97 -9.55 0.22
C LEU A 207 -30.97 -9.07 1.67
N GLY A 208 -30.71 -7.78 1.89
CA GLY A 208 -30.79 -7.14 3.20
C GLY A 208 -32.16 -7.32 3.85
N LEU A 209 -33.27 -7.24 3.09
CA LEU A 209 -34.62 -7.50 3.59
C LEU A 209 -34.85 -8.98 3.94
N ALA A 210 -34.21 -9.90 3.22
CA ALA A 210 -34.25 -11.34 3.53
C ALA A 210 -33.57 -11.65 4.87
N PHE A 211 -32.39 -11.07 5.11
CA PHE A 211 -31.59 -11.31 6.32
C PHE A 211 -31.86 -10.31 7.45
N ALA A 212 -32.59 -9.23 7.17
CA ALA A 212 -33.07 -8.34 8.21
C ALA A 212 -33.89 -9.16 9.19
N LYS A 213 -33.59 -8.96 10.48
CA LYS A 213 -34.37 -9.47 11.60
C LYS A 213 -35.77 -8.88 11.49
N GLY A 214 -36.64 -9.54 10.71
CA GLY A 214 -38.02 -9.17 10.57
C GLY A 214 -38.71 -9.43 11.90
N ALA A 215 -39.49 -8.46 12.35
CA ALA A 215 -40.46 -8.62 13.42
C ALA A 215 -41.26 -9.90 13.17
N GLN A 216 -40.91 -10.96 13.90
CA GLN A 216 -41.78 -12.11 14.09
C GLN A 216 -43.06 -11.54 14.71
N PRO A 217 -44.26 -11.74 14.13
CA PRO A 217 -45.46 -11.60 14.94
C PRO A 217 -45.30 -12.62 16.08
N SER A 218 -45.19 -12.10 17.30
CA SER A 218 -45.21 -12.88 18.52
C SER A 218 -46.44 -13.78 18.51
N SER A 219 -46.24 -15.07 18.28
CA SER A 219 -47.20 -16.11 18.62
C SER A 219 -47.27 -16.29 20.12
#